data_AF-A0A7W4EWP7-F1
#
_entry.id   AF-A0A7W4EWP7-F1
#
_cell.length_a   1.000
_cell.length_b   1.000
_cell.length_c   1.000
_cell.angle_alpha   90.00
_cell.angle_beta   90.00
_cell.angle_gamma   90.00
#
_symmetry.space_group_name_H-M   'P 1'
#
loop_
_entity.id
_entity.type
_entity.pdbx_description
1 polymer ?
#
loop_
_entity_poly.entity_id
_entity_poly.type
_entity_poly.pdbx_seq_one_letter_code
_entity_poly.pdbx_strand_id
1 'polypeptide(L)'
;MRQLAILGVLVLFLLLGLVGRAVSQPTTISGRVVDTQRRPVAYANVFASSDSLARRSLTYTASKDNGAFTLQLSEGVEGSVWITVRSMGYSVFRKRYSLQAMPSPLQVVMAKETIGIEGVRVVADAKNMYAKGDTLVYSTGYYAKGNERNIGEVIRKMPGMEVSRSGQLSFQGKQIDKILVNGKDLLSSSTGTTLNTLPADFAQSVEVIKDYQDGDVANRYRAERQMALNLKAKHPIKLNGYVEGGGGVVERFNGKASLIGLMGDMSVSALANANNIGLPTFTLSDYLANVVGKEDLLGGGKVRTSVLSFTPEEEQLVVSPKDEYARLSGMGNVNFTWLPAKGYRLKSNTIYTQSAARRFYHSEDVYQLAGGTVGLLEERRGQLGSLLVSQRISQRWIPNAHFSLRADTKFNLRQYRTTIDRDRSSSLEQLSVADRGKRISLEVGQTLEVNRQVGTGLFTAGANFSWEMSRQGGDYSMSTPTLPIAADLGADAAHPYRYGYSRRATPWDWEAYARFDHPILWGVHAVGELSYQQSTESQRVYVPRFVDSHERLLWHSPKAYAGFMKNLGMLRFSLGSYFAYYR
;
A
#
# COMPACT_ATOMS: atom_id res chain seq x y z
N MET A 1 -33.02 34.97 109.48
CA MET A 1 -32.14 35.56 108.45
C MET A 1 -32.00 34.73 107.17
N ARG A 2 -32.02 33.38 107.20
CA ARG A 2 -31.91 32.55 105.98
C ARG A 2 -33.07 32.67 104.97
N GLN A 3 -34.30 32.92 105.40
CA GLN A 3 -35.44 32.99 104.47
C GLN A 3 -35.54 34.31 103.68
N LEU A 4 -35.04 35.42 104.24
CA LEU A 4 -34.97 36.71 103.52
C LEU A 4 -33.88 36.73 102.43
N ALA A 5 -32.79 35.99 102.62
CA ALA A 5 -31.75 35.84 101.60
C ALA A 5 -32.22 35.01 100.39
N ILE A 6 -33.05 33.98 100.63
CA ILE A 6 -33.58 33.14 99.55
C ILE A 6 -34.62 33.89 98.73
N LEU A 7 -35.46 34.73 99.37
CA LEU A 7 -36.44 35.55 98.65
C LEU A 7 -35.75 36.64 97.79
N GLY A 8 -34.67 37.23 98.30
CA GLY A 8 -33.87 38.22 97.55
C GLY A 8 -33.18 37.63 96.32
N VAL A 9 -32.65 36.41 96.42
CA VAL A 9 -32.04 35.71 95.27
C VAL A 9 -33.09 35.29 94.24
N LEU A 10 -34.29 34.90 94.67
CA LEU A 10 -35.36 34.50 93.76
C LEU A 10 -35.97 35.70 93.00
N VAL A 11 -36.10 36.86 93.65
CA VAL A 11 -36.56 38.10 93.02
C VAL A 11 -35.50 38.66 92.07
N LEU A 12 -34.20 38.53 92.40
CA LEU A 12 -33.12 38.88 91.49
C LEU A 12 -33.07 37.95 90.26
N PHE A 13 -33.33 36.65 90.42
CA PHE A 13 -33.42 35.70 89.30
C PHE A 13 -34.65 35.95 88.41
N LEU A 14 -35.77 36.43 88.98
CA LEU A 14 -36.98 36.77 88.24
C LEU A 14 -36.84 38.10 87.47
N LEU A 15 -36.09 39.08 88.00
CA LEU A 15 -35.81 40.36 87.33
C LEU A 15 -34.74 40.25 86.23
N LEU A 16 -33.83 39.26 86.30
CA LEU A 16 -32.87 38.96 85.24
C LEU A 16 -33.48 38.16 84.05
N GLY A 17 -34.72 37.67 84.18
CA GLY A 17 -35.45 36.98 83.11
C GLY A 17 -36.22 37.89 82.13
N LEU A 18 -36.24 39.21 82.36
CA LEU A 18 -37.07 40.17 81.61
C LEU A 18 -36.29 41.17 80.73
N VAL A 19 -35.06 40.84 80.33
CA VAL A 19 -34.37 41.61 79.28
C VAL A 19 -34.82 41.10 77.91
N GLY A 20 -35.68 41.90 77.27
CA GLY A 20 -36.41 41.56 76.06
C GLY A 20 -35.55 41.14 74.87
N ARG A 21 -36.03 40.12 74.16
CA ARG A 21 -35.63 39.88 72.76
C ARG A 21 -36.42 40.83 71.88
N ALA A 22 -35.75 41.85 71.34
CA ALA A 22 -36.25 42.59 70.20
C ALA A 22 -36.32 41.63 69.01
N VAL A 23 -37.53 41.20 68.64
CA VAL A 23 -37.76 40.46 67.40
C VAL A 23 -37.76 41.50 66.27
N SER A 24 -36.73 41.45 65.42
CA SER A 24 -36.69 42.21 64.17
C SER A 24 -37.76 41.67 63.22
N GLN A 25 -38.68 42.50 62.73
CA GLN A 25 -39.65 42.06 61.73
C GLN A 25 -38.94 41.78 60.38
N PRO A 26 -39.29 40.70 59.66
CA PRO A 26 -38.69 40.39 58.38
C PRO A 26 -39.08 41.45 57.33
N THR A 27 -38.08 42.12 56.75
CA THR A 27 -38.30 43.14 55.72
C THR A 27 -38.75 42.46 54.43
N THR A 28 -39.95 42.79 53.95
CA THR A 28 -40.53 42.18 52.75
C THR A 28 -40.43 43.11 51.56
N ILE A 29 -39.89 42.61 50.45
CA ILE A 29 -39.83 43.28 49.15
C ILE A 29 -40.94 42.71 48.27
N SER A 30 -41.84 43.56 47.79
CA SER A 30 -42.87 43.17 46.83
C SER A 30 -42.73 43.99 45.55
N GLY A 31 -43.14 43.41 44.43
CA GLY A 31 -42.95 44.03 43.14
C GLY A 31 -43.56 43.27 41.98
N ARG A 32 -43.30 43.76 40.76
CA ARG A 32 -43.75 43.14 39.51
C ARG A 32 -42.64 43.11 38.47
N VAL A 33 -42.46 41.97 37.82
CA VAL A 33 -41.55 41.78 36.68
C VAL A 33 -42.35 41.90 35.40
N VAL A 34 -41.94 42.82 34.53
CA VAL A 34 -42.55 43.07 33.22
C VAL A 34 -41.50 43.12 32.12
N ASP A 35 -41.90 42.91 30.88
CA ASP A 35 -41.03 43.13 29.72
C ASP A 35 -41.02 44.61 29.29
N THR A 36 -40.21 44.96 28.29
CA THR A 36 -40.14 46.31 27.70
C THR A 36 -41.46 46.78 27.08
N GLN A 37 -42.41 45.88 26.83
CA GLN A 37 -43.77 46.16 26.35
C GLN A 37 -44.80 46.18 27.50
N ARG A 38 -44.35 46.18 28.75
CA ARG A 38 -45.15 46.14 30.00
C ARG A 38 -46.00 44.88 30.17
N ARG A 39 -45.70 43.79 29.46
CA ARG A 39 -46.36 42.50 29.65
C ARG A 39 -45.74 41.78 30.86
N PRO A 40 -46.53 41.07 31.68
CA PRO A 40 -45.99 40.36 32.83
C PRO A 40 -45.05 39.23 32.40
N VAL A 41 -43.91 39.11 33.10
CA VAL A 41 -43.00 37.99 32.93
C VAL A 41 -43.28 36.99 34.05
N ALA A 42 -43.96 35.90 33.70
CA ALA A 42 -44.27 34.82 34.63
C ALA A 42 -43.04 33.98 34.97
N TYR A 43 -43.00 33.42 36.18
CA TYR A 43 -41.99 32.47 36.66
C TYR A 43 -40.53 32.97 36.56
N ALA A 44 -40.32 34.28 36.59
CA ALA A 44 -38.99 34.86 36.64
C ALA A 44 -38.40 34.64 38.05
N ASN A 45 -37.17 34.15 38.11
CA ASN A 45 -36.46 33.93 39.37
C ASN A 45 -35.90 35.27 39.87
N VAL A 46 -36.39 35.74 41.01
CA VAL A 46 -35.99 36.99 41.66
C VAL A 46 -35.14 36.66 42.88
N PHE A 47 -33.92 37.18 42.90
CA PHE A 47 -32.95 37.02 43.98
C PHE A 47 -32.68 38.37 44.65
N ALA A 48 -32.62 38.39 45.98
CA ALA A 48 -32.02 39.47 46.74
C ALA A 48 -30.76 38.95 47.44
N SER A 49 -29.62 39.60 47.20
CA SER A 49 -28.39 39.32 47.92
C SER A 49 -27.94 40.54 48.71
N SER A 50 -27.44 40.33 49.92
CA SER A 50 -26.81 41.38 50.71
C SER A 50 -25.59 41.96 49.98
N ASP A 51 -25.33 43.24 50.21
CA ASP A 51 -24.20 43.96 49.63
C ASP A 51 -22.96 43.98 50.54
N SER A 52 -23.00 43.21 51.64
CA SER A 52 -21.91 43.08 52.60
C SER A 52 -21.18 41.74 52.41
N LEU A 53 -19.84 41.79 52.37
CA LEU A 53 -19.00 40.59 52.35
C LEU A 53 -18.99 39.85 53.70
N ALA A 54 -19.29 40.55 54.81
CA ALA A 54 -19.24 40.00 56.16
C ALA A 54 -20.50 39.21 56.55
N ARG A 55 -21.66 39.52 55.96
CA ARG A 55 -22.92 38.78 56.16
C ARG A 55 -23.54 38.50 54.80
N ARG A 56 -23.26 37.32 54.26
CA ARG A 56 -23.83 36.86 52.99
C ARG A 56 -25.23 36.31 53.25
N SER A 57 -26.25 37.03 52.81
CA SER A 57 -27.62 36.55 52.75
C SER A 57 -28.04 36.51 51.29
N LEU A 58 -28.67 35.42 50.88
CA LEU A 58 -29.29 35.24 49.57
C LEU A 58 -30.69 34.68 49.79
N THR A 59 -31.70 35.42 49.37
CA THR A 59 -33.08 34.94 49.36
C THR A 59 -33.62 34.99 47.94
N TYR A 60 -34.50 34.06 47.60
CA TYR A 60 -35.08 33.98 46.27
C TYR A 60 -36.58 33.70 46.31
N THR A 61 -37.27 34.11 45.25
CA THR A 61 -38.68 33.83 44.99
C THR A 61 -38.88 33.76 43.47
N ALA A 62 -40.05 33.31 43.04
CA ALA A 62 -40.44 33.35 41.63
C ALA A 62 -41.61 34.32 41.44
N SER A 63 -41.66 35.03 40.31
CA SER A 63 -42.85 35.79 39.94
C SER A 63 -44.01 34.87 39.58
N LYS A 64 -45.23 35.26 39.94
CA LYS A 64 -46.48 34.58 39.58
C LYS A 64 -46.83 34.80 38.10
N ASP A 65 -47.89 34.17 37.61
CA ASP A 65 -48.39 34.32 36.23
C ASP A 65 -48.64 35.79 35.83
N ASN A 66 -49.09 36.61 36.78
CA ASN A 66 -49.30 38.03 36.56
C ASN A 66 -48.01 38.86 36.71
N GLY A 67 -46.84 38.25 36.88
CA GLY A 67 -45.54 38.90 37.06
C GLY A 67 -45.29 39.43 38.48
N ALA A 68 -46.24 39.32 39.41
CA ALA A 68 -46.06 39.80 40.78
C ALA A 68 -45.14 38.87 41.58
N PHE A 69 -44.28 39.43 42.43
CA PHE A 69 -43.42 38.68 43.34
C PHE A 69 -43.44 39.31 44.73
N THR A 70 -43.22 38.46 45.74
CA THR A 70 -43.00 38.86 47.13
C THR A 70 -41.83 38.06 47.66
N LEU A 71 -40.86 38.74 48.24
CA LEU A 71 -39.61 38.19 48.74
C LEU A 71 -39.37 38.70 50.16
N GLN A 72 -39.21 37.80 51.12
CA GLN A 72 -38.86 38.16 52.49
C GLN A 72 -37.34 38.12 52.63
N LEU A 73 -36.72 39.22 53.07
CA LEU A 73 -35.29 39.24 53.37
C LEU A 73 -35.03 38.50 54.68
N SER A 74 -33.88 37.85 54.77
CA SER A 74 -33.39 37.30 56.04
C SER A 74 -33.20 38.39 57.10
N GLU A 75 -33.36 38.05 58.37
CA GLU A 75 -33.17 38.98 59.49
C GLU A 75 -31.74 39.57 59.50
N GLY A 76 -31.63 40.86 59.80
CA GLY A 76 -30.34 41.55 59.97
C GLY A 76 -29.64 42.02 58.68
N VAL A 77 -30.35 42.07 57.55
CA VAL A 77 -29.87 42.74 56.32
C VAL A 77 -30.11 44.25 56.44
N GLU A 78 -29.02 45.02 56.52
CA GLU A 78 -29.05 46.48 56.67
C GLU A 78 -28.36 47.17 55.49
N GLY A 79 -28.79 48.41 55.19
CA GLY A 79 -28.18 49.23 54.15
C GLY A 79 -28.73 48.93 52.76
N SER A 80 -27.94 48.26 51.91
CA SER A 80 -28.24 48.05 50.48
C SER A 80 -28.29 46.57 50.11
N VAL A 81 -29.10 46.26 49.10
CA VAL A 81 -29.28 44.91 48.54
C VAL A 81 -29.17 44.94 47.02
N TRP A 82 -28.67 43.84 46.45
CA TRP A 82 -28.70 43.61 45.01
C TRP A 82 -29.92 42.77 44.65
N ILE A 83 -30.79 43.32 43.80
CA ILE A 83 -31.89 42.59 43.21
C ILE A 83 -31.44 42.08 41.83
N THR A 84 -31.47 40.76 41.65
CA THR A 84 -31.17 40.11 40.38
C THR A 84 -32.39 39.32 39.91
N VAL A 85 -32.84 39.53 38.68
CA VAL A 85 -33.97 38.80 38.09
C VAL A 85 -33.52 38.07 36.82
N ARG A 86 -33.84 36.78 36.74
CA ARG A 86 -33.48 35.90 35.62
C ARG A 86 -34.73 35.21 35.09
N SER A 87 -34.90 35.22 33.77
CA SER A 87 -35.96 34.49 33.08
C SER A 87 -35.46 34.04 31.71
N MET A 88 -35.93 32.89 31.24
CA MET A 88 -35.53 32.33 29.95
C MET A 88 -36.01 33.22 28.81
N GLY A 89 -35.12 33.54 27.86
CA GLY A 89 -35.42 34.43 26.74
C GLY A 89 -35.39 35.93 27.10
N TYR A 90 -34.86 36.29 28.27
CA TYR A 90 -34.68 37.68 28.71
C TYR A 90 -33.26 37.91 29.24
N SER A 91 -32.75 39.12 29.04
CA SER A 91 -31.46 39.57 29.59
C SER A 91 -31.55 39.68 31.11
N VAL A 92 -30.50 39.26 31.82
CA VAL A 92 -30.44 39.30 33.29
C VAL A 92 -30.53 40.74 33.80
N PHE A 93 -31.55 41.04 34.60
CA PHE A 93 -31.65 42.32 35.30
C PHE A 93 -30.88 42.25 36.61
N ARG A 94 -30.00 43.22 36.90
CA ARG A 94 -29.31 43.32 38.19
C ARG A 94 -29.13 44.78 38.59
N LYS A 95 -29.63 45.17 39.77
CA LYS A 95 -29.50 46.54 40.29
C LYS A 95 -29.38 46.57 41.81
N ARG A 96 -28.57 47.50 42.31
CA ARG A 96 -28.38 47.80 43.74
C ARG A 96 -29.46 48.79 44.19
N TYR A 97 -30.10 48.49 45.31
CA TYR A 97 -31.08 49.34 45.97
C TYR A 97 -30.70 49.55 47.43
N SER A 98 -30.83 50.78 47.92
CA SER A 98 -30.82 51.05 49.37
C SER A 98 -32.19 50.70 49.94
N LEU A 99 -32.24 49.92 51.02
CA LEU A 99 -33.49 49.49 51.65
C LEU A 99 -34.36 50.66 52.13
N GLN A 100 -33.75 51.80 52.47
CA GLN A 100 -34.47 53.01 52.91
C GLN A 100 -35.10 53.79 51.74
N ALA A 101 -34.54 53.66 50.53
CA ALA A 101 -34.95 54.43 49.35
C ALA A 101 -35.49 53.54 48.21
N MET A 102 -35.84 52.29 48.52
CA MET A 102 -36.32 51.34 47.51
C MET A 102 -37.81 51.59 47.20
N PRO A 103 -38.20 51.68 45.92
CA PRO A 103 -39.60 51.76 45.54
C PRO A 103 -40.38 50.52 46.00
N SER A 104 -41.54 50.73 46.62
CA SER A 104 -42.48 49.67 47.01
C SER A 104 -43.89 50.01 46.49
N PRO A 105 -44.44 49.26 45.52
CA PRO A 105 -43.91 48.05 44.92
C PRO A 105 -42.78 48.30 43.91
N LEU A 106 -41.80 47.40 43.85
CA LEU A 106 -40.68 47.48 42.91
C LEU A 106 -41.11 47.03 41.50
N GLN A 107 -40.87 47.85 40.47
CA GLN A 107 -41.07 47.43 39.08
C GLN A 107 -39.73 47.06 38.43
N VAL A 108 -39.63 45.84 37.92
CA VAL A 108 -38.46 45.33 37.19
C VAL A 108 -38.83 45.15 35.72
N VAL A 109 -38.10 45.82 34.83
CA VAL A 109 -38.29 45.71 33.37
C VAL A 109 -37.17 44.85 32.78
N MET A 110 -37.52 43.75 32.11
CA MET A 110 -36.57 42.85 31.45
C MET A 110 -36.64 42.99 29.93
N ALA A 111 -35.49 43.16 29.28
CA ALA A 111 -35.41 43.13 27.82
C ALA A 111 -35.37 41.67 27.32
N LYS A 112 -36.04 41.39 26.20
CA LYS A 112 -35.98 40.05 25.57
C LYS A 112 -34.60 39.85 24.96
N GLU A 113 -34.02 38.69 25.19
CA GLU A 113 -32.72 38.28 24.64
C GLU A 113 -32.88 36.87 24.06
N THR A 114 -32.76 36.76 22.74
CA THR A 114 -32.83 35.47 22.05
C THR A 114 -31.44 34.85 22.07
N ILE A 115 -31.22 33.87 22.94
CA ILE A 115 -30.00 33.07 22.91
C ILE A 115 -30.13 32.08 21.74
N GLY A 116 -29.45 32.35 20.63
CA GLY A 116 -29.29 31.38 19.55
C GLY A 116 -28.39 30.25 20.02
N ILE A 117 -28.91 29.03 20.09
CA ILE A 117 -28.11 27.86 20.43
C ILE A 117 -27.31 27.48 19.18
N GLU A 118 -25.99 27.65 19.21
CA GLU A 118 -25.10 27.18 18.14
C GLU A 118 -25.24 25.65 18.04
N GLY A 119 -25.54 25.17 16.83
CA GLY A 119 -25.98 23.79 16.60
C GLY A 119 -25.05 22.74 17.21
N VAL A 120 -25.63 21.81 17.97
CA VAL A 120 -24.92 20.62 18.44
C VAL A 120 -24.53 19.77 17.24
N ARG A 121 -23.22 19.75 16.92
CA ARG A 121 -22.65 18.83 15.94
C ARG A 121 -22.47 17.47 16.59
N VAL A 122 -23.42 16.56 16.35
CA VAL A 122 -23.26 15.14 16.71
C VAL A 122 -22.19 14.54 15.80
N VAL A 123 -20.98 14.34 16.33
CA VAL A 123 -19.93 13.57 15.65
C VAL A 123 -20.20 12.11 15.97
N ALA A 124 -20.77 11.37 15.02
CA ALA A 124 -20.81 9.91 15.12
C ALA A 124 -19.39 9.36 14.96
N ASP A 125 -18.95 8.51 15.89
CA ASP A 125 -17.71 7.76 15.71
C ASP A 125 -17.83 6.90 14.44
N ALA A 126 -17.00 7.20 13.44
CA ALA A 126 -16.90 6.37 12.25
C ALA A 126 -16.45 4.97 12.70
N LYS A 127 -17.24 3.94 12.37
CA LYS A 127 -16.85 2.54 12.65
C LYS A 127 -15.44 2.33 12.09
N ASN A 128 -14.51 2.00 12.98
CA ASN A 128 -13.11 1.71 12.64
C ASN A 128 -12.99 0.56 11.63
N MET A 129 -13.90 -0.42 11.70
CA MET A 129 -14.02 -1.51 10.75
C MET A 129 -15.43 -2.11 10.80
N TYR A 130 -15.95 -2.60 9.68
CA TYR A 130 -17.16 -3.42 9.63
C TYR A 130 -17.12 -4.42 8.47
N ALA A 131 -17.81 -5.54 8.63
CA ALA A 131 -17.98 -6.51 7.56
C ALA A 131 -19.26 -6.23 6.76
N LYS A 132 -19.21 -6.42 5.45
CA LYS A 132 -20.33 -6.36 4.51
C LYS A 132 -20.24 -7.58 3.58
N GLY A 133 -20.94 -8.66 3.94
CA GLY A 133 -20.81 -9.95 3.25
C GLY A 133 -19.36 -10.43 3.26
N ASP A 134 -18.80 -10.68 2.07
CA ASP A 134 -17.41 -11.15 1.89
C ASP A 134 -16.37 -10.01 1.90
N THR A 135 -16.79 -8.78 2.19
CA THR A 135 -15.94 -7.59 2.20
C THR A 135 -15.74 -7.06 3.62
N LEU A 136 -14.49 -6.86 4.02
CA LEU A 136 -14.14 -6.18 5.26
C LEU A 136 -13.76 -4.73 4.94
N VAL A 137 -14.47 -3.77 5.53
CA VAL A 137 -14.28 -2.34 5.27
C VAL A 137 -13.58 -1.69 6.45
N TYR A 138 -12.47 -1.02 6.19
CA TYR A 138 -11.70 -0.23 7.15
C TYR A 138 -11.84 1.26 6.84
N SER A 139 -12.07 2.08 7.86
CA SER A 139 -11.98 3.53 7.71
C SER A 139 -10.53 3.97 7.81
N THR A 140 -9.97 4.60 6.78
CA THR A 140 -8.55 5.01 6.79
C THR A 140 -8.26 6.07 7.84
N GLY A 141 -9.20 7.01 8.06
CA GLY A 141 -9.04 8.10 9.02
C GLY A 141 -8.89 7.64 10.48
N TYR A 142 -9.37 6.44 10.83
CA TYR A 142 -9.17 5.87 12.16
C TYR A 142 -7.75 5.32 12.36
N TYR A 143 -7.14 4.77 11.30
CA TYR A 143 -5.81 4.16 11.37
C TYR A 143 -4.68 5.13 11.04
N ALA A 144 -4.97 6.22 10.33
CA ALA A 144 -4.03 7.30 10.07
C ALA A 144 -3.80 8.12 11.34
N LYS A 145 -2.55 8.12 11.83
CA LYS A 145 -2.10 8.91 12.99
C LYS A 145 -1.47 10.25 12.59
N GLY A 146 -1.39 10.53 11.28
CA GLY A 146 -0.85 11.79 10.73
C GLY A 146 0.66 11.78 10.55
N ASN A 147 1.34 10.67 10.87
CA ASN A 147 2.78 10.51 10.67
C ASN A 147 3.14 9.57 9.51
N GLU A 148 2.14 9.04 8.82
CA GLU A 148 2.31 8.16 7.68
C GLU A 148 2.66 8.96 6.42
N ARG A 149 3.60 8.43 5.63
CA ARG A 149 4.02 9.05 4.36
C ARG A 149 3.13 8.66 3.20
N ASN A 150 2.54 7.47 3.24
CA ASN A 150 1.76 6.89 2.16
C ASN A 150 0.63 5.99 2.67
N ILE A 151 -0.31 5.65 1.77
CA ILE A 151 -1.47 4.79 2.11
C ILE A 151 -1.03 3.38 2.54
N GLY A 152 0.11 2.88 2.05
CA GLY A 152 0.68 1.60 2.47
C GLY A 152 1.00 1.56 3.97
N GLU A 153 1.55 2.64 4.53
CA GLU A 153 1.81 2.75 5.98
C GLU A 153 0.52 2.81 6.80
N VAL A 154 -0.54 3.44 6.28
CA VAL A 154 -1.88 3.43 6.91
C VAL A 154 -2.45 2.01 6.89
N ILE A 155 -2.38 1.32 5.75
CA ILE A 155 -2.86 -0.06 5.59
C ILE A 155 -2.12 -1.02 6.53
N ARG A 156 -0.80 -0.85 6.71
CA ARG A 156 -0.01 -1.69 7.64
C ARG A 156 -0.50 -1.59 9.10
N LYS A 157 -1.20 -0.53 9.47
CA LYS A 157 -1.79 -0.36 10.83
C LYS A 157 -3.17 -1.02 10.97
N MET A 158 -3.75 -1.52 9.87
CA MET A 158 -5.06 -2.18 9.90
C MET A 158 -4.92 -3.63 10.42
N PRO A 159 -5.80 -4.09 11.32
CA PRO A 159 -5.77 -5.45 11.85
C PRO A 159 -5.77 -6.52 10.75
N GLY A 160 -4.81 -7.45 10.82
CA GLY A 160 -4.69 -8.56 9.87
C GLY A 160 -4.06 -8.20 8.53
N MET A 161 -3.73 -6.93 8.28
CA MET A 161 -3.02 -6.49 7.08
C MET A 161 -1.52 -6.47 7.33
N GLU A 162 -0.76 -6.99 6.38
CA GLU A 162 0.69 -6.94 6.39
C GLU A 162 1.18 -6.36 5.07
N VAL A 163 2.12 -5.40 5.15
CA VAL A 163 2.76 -4.78 4.01
C VAL A 163 4.26 -5.01 4.13
N SER A 164 4.83 -5.85 3.28
CA SER A 164 6.26 -6.14 3.26
C SER A 164 7.09 -4.91 2.87
N ARG A 165 8.42 -4.97 2.99
CA ARG A 165 9.32 -3.90 2.52
C ARG A 165 9.30 -3.73 1.00
N SER A 166 9.02 -4.81 0.26
CA SER A 166 8.75 -4.75 -1.19
C SER A 166 7.34 -4.25 -1.52
N GLY A 167 6.51 -3.97 -0.49
CA GLY A 167 5.12 -3.54 -0.60
C GLY A 167 4.15 -4.66 -0.98
N GLN A 168 4.56 -5.92 -0.86
CA GLN A 168 3.64 -7.06 -0.99
C GLN A 168 2.61 -7.01 0.12
N LEU A 169 1.35 -7.19 -0.26
CA LEU A 169 0.22 -7.09 0.64
C LEU A 169 -0.34 -8.49 0.94
N SER A 170 -0.48 -8.79 2.22
CA SER A 170 -1.18 -9.97 2.71
C SER A 170 -2.26 -9.58 3.69
N PHE A 171 -3.34 -10.36 3.71
CA PHE A 171 -4.38 -10.32 4.71
C PHE A 171 -4.49 -11.69 5.38
N GLN A 172 -4.30 -11.74 6.69
CA GLN A 172 -4.35 -12.98 7.48
C GLN A 172 -3.46 -14.10 6.91
N GLY A 173 -2.23 -13.76 6.51
CA GLY A 173 -1.27 -14.69 5.91
C GLY A 173 -1.55 -15.10 4.47
N LYS A 174 -2.67 -14.66 3.85
CA LYS A 174 -2.95 -14.90 2.43
C LYS A 174 -2.62 -13.67 1.60
N GLN A 175 -1.98 -13.88 0.45
CA GLN A 175 -1.60 -12.78 -0.44
C GLN A 175 -2.82 -12.11 -1.06
N ILE A 176 -2.77 -10.78 -1.20
CA ILE A 176 -3.77 -10.04 -1.99
C ILE A 176 -3.35 -10.05 -3.45
N ASP A 177 -4.25 -10.53 -4.30
CA ASP A 177 -3.99 -10.76 -5.72
C ASP A 177 -4.12 -9.48 -6.55
N LYS A 178 -5.10 -8.62 -6.19
CA LYS A 178 -5.48 -7.44 -6.97
C LYS A 178 -5.67 -6.21 -6.08
N ILE A 179 -5.30 -5.05 -6.63
CA ILE A 179 -5.57 -3.74 -6.03
C ILE A 179 -6.51 -3.00 -6.96
N LEU A 180 -7.65 -2.57 -6.43
CA LEU A 180 -8.69 -1.84 -7.13
C LEU A 180 -8.76 -0.41 -6.60
N VAL A 181 -9.19 0.52 -7.44
CA VAL A 181 -9.52 1.88 -7.04
C VAL A 181 -10.97 2.13 -7.44
N ASN A 182 -11.82 2.47 -6.48
CA ASN A 182 -13.26 2.63 -6.68
C ASN A 182 -13.92 1.42 -7.37
N GLY A 183 -13.46 0.20 -7.07
CA GLY A 183 -13.95 -1.06 -7.65
C GLY A 183 -13.44 -1.36 -9.06
N LYS A 184 -12.64 -0.47 -9.66
CA LYS A 184 -12.03 -0.68 -10.97
C LYS A 184 -10.57 -1.14 -10.82
N ASP A 185 -10.18 -2.13 -11.61
CA ASP A 185 -8.82 -2.65 -11.72
C ASP A 185 -7.98 -1.74 -12.65
N LEU A 186 -7.63 -0.56 -12.14
CA LEU A 186 -6.99 0.53 -12.90
C LEU A 186 -5.45 0.50 -12.81
N LEU A 187 -4.91 -0.14 -11.78
CA LEU A 187 -3.48 -0.26 -11.54
C LEU A 187 -3.01 -1.57 -12.18
N SER A 188 -2.04 -1.52 -13.10
CA SER A 188 -1.48 -2.75 -13.66
C SER A 188 -0.68 -3.48 -12.57
N SER A 189 -1.16 -4.67 -12.21
CA SER A 189 -0.45 -5.74 -11.51
C SER A 189 0.44 -5.34 -10.32
N SER A 190 -0.17 -5.41 -9.12
CA SER A 190 0.45 -5.78 -7.83
C SER A 190 1.80 -5.14 -7.44
N THR A 191 2.07 -3.91 -7.86
CA THR A 191 3.24 -3.19 -7.37
C THR A 191 2.95 -2.65 -5.98
N GLY A 192 3.60 -3.23 -4.98
CA GLY A 192 3.68 -2.64 -3.64
C GLY A 192 4.17 -1.19 -3.65
N THR A 193 4.90 -0.83 -4.70
CA THR A 193 5.35 0.51 -5.07
C THR A 193 4.19 1.50 -5.28
N THR A 194 3.02 1.06 -5.74
CA THR A 194 1.86 1.94 -5.92
C THR A 194 1.28 2.38 -4.57
N LEU A 195 1.15 1.47 -3.60
CA LEU A 195 0.68 1.84 -2.25
C LEU A 195 1.68 2.72 -1.51
N ASN A 196 2.98 2.54 -1.77
CA ASN A 196 4.03 3.34 -1.16
C ASN A 196 4.13 4.76 -1.74
N THR A 197 3.41 5.06 -2.82
CA THR A 197 3.48 6.35 -3.54
C THR A 197 2.17 7.12 -3.54
N LEU A 198 1.06 6.48 -3.18
CA LEU A 198 -0.21 7.15 -2.94
C LEU A 198 -0.19 7.87 -1.57
N PRO A 199 -0.65 9.14 -1.49
CA PRO A 199 -0.73 9.87 -0.22
C PRO A 199 -1.47 9.10 0.88
N ALA A 200 -1.10 9.31 2.14
CA ALA A 200 -1.73 8.63 3.27
C ALA A 200 -3.25 8.87 3.36
N ASP A 201 -3.74 10.01 2.87
CA ASP A 201 -5.15 10.40 2.86
C ASP A 201 -5.90 10.09 1.54
N PHE A 202 -5.26 9.37 0.62
CA PHE A 202 -5.78 9.07 -0.72
C PHE A 202 -7.16 8.40 -0.70
N ALA A 203 -7.34 7.42 0.20
CA ALA A 203 -8.59 6.67 0.32
C ALA A 203 -9.33 7.09 1.58
N GLN A 204 -10.66 7.19 1.53
CA GLN A 204 -11.50 7.33 2.72
C GLN A 204 -11.72 5.97 3.43
N SER A 205 -11.69 4.89 2.66
CA SER A 205 -11.88 3.54 3.15
C SER A 205 -11.11 2.53 2.31
N VAL A 206 -10.72 1.44 2.95
CA VAL A 206 -10.03 0.31 2.34
C VAL A 206 -10.91 -0.93 2.53
N GLU A 207 -11.20 -1.60 1.44
CA GLU A 207 -12.09 -2.76 1.41
C GLU A 207 -11.29 -4.01 1.03
N VAL A 208 -11.24 -5.01 1.91
CA VAL A 208 -10.66 -6.32 1.63
C VAL A 208 -11.78 -7.26 1.17
N ILE A 209 -11.76 -7.62 -0.11
CA ILE A 209 -12.73 -8.51 -0.76
C ILE A 209 -12.13 -9.91 -0.79
N LYS A 210 -12.72 -10.86 -0.05
CA LYS A 210 -12.17 -12.22 0.10
C LYS A 210 -12.38 -13.11 -1.13
N ASP A 211 -13.51 -12.93 -1.81
CA ASP A 211 -13.94 -13.75 -2.95
C ASP A 211 -14.16 -12.87 -4.20
N TYR A 212 -13.12 -12.16 -4.63
CA TYR A 212 -13.17 -11.31 -5.81
C TYR A 212 -13.24 -12.14 -7.09
N GLN A 213 -14.24 -11.85 -7.92
CA GLN A 213 -14.35 -12.41 -9.27
C GLN A 213 -14.11 -11.31 -10.30
N ASP A 214 -13.17 -11.54 -11.21
CA ASP A 214 -12.80 -10.58 -12.25
C ASP A 214 -13.62 -10.70 -13.54
N GLY A 215 -14.62 -11.58 -13.53
CA GLY A 215 -15.49 -11.86 -14.65
C GLY A 215 -14.95 -12.89 -15.65
N ASP A 216 -13.75 -13.45 -15.45
CA ASP A 216 -13.20 -14.45 -16.36
C ASP A 216 -14.08 -15.69 -16.43
N VAL A 217 -14.21 -16.25 -17.62
CA VAL A 217 -14.95 -17.50 -17.81
C VAL A 217 -14.18 -18.65 -17.16
N ALA A 218 -12.86 -18.73 -17.34
CA ALA A 218 -12.05 -19.80 -16.77
C ALA A 218 -11.93 -19.70 -15.25
N ASN A 219 -11.67 -18.49 -14.70
CA ASN A 219 -11.59 -18.32 -13.24
C ASN A 219 -12.93 -18.61 -12.57
N ARG A 220 -14.05 -18.15 -13.16
CA ARG A 220 -15.40 -18.44 -12.64
C ARG A 220 -15.69 -19.93 -12.69
N TYR A 221 -15.32 -20.60 -13.78
CA TYR A 221 -15.49 -22.03 -13.95
C TYR A 221 -14.71 -22.84 -12.90
N ARG A 222 -13.46 -22.45 -12.62
CA ARG A 222 -12.59 -23.10 -11.64
C ARG A 222 -12.92 -22.75 -10.19
N ALA A 223 -13.86 -21.82 -9.97
CA ALA A 223 -14.18 -21.25 -8.67
C ALA A 223 -12.92 -20.72 -7.93
N GLU A 224 -11.97 -20.14 -8.67
CA GLU A 224 -10.76 -19.57 -8.10
C GLU A 224 -11.11 -18.31 -7.28
N ARG A 225 -10.91 -18.39 -5.97
CA ARG A 225 -11.14 -17.30 -5.03
C ARG A 225 -9.92 -16.40 -4.98
N GLN A 226 -10.01 -15.21 -5.59
CA GLN A 226 -8.97 -14.20 -5.54
C GLN A 226 -9.28 -13.20 -4.42
N MET A 227 -8.25 -12.72 -3.73
CA MET A 227 -8.39 -11.59 -2.81
C MET A 227 -8.09 -10.28 -3.51
N ALA A 228 -8.96 -9.29 -3.30
CA ALA A 228 -8.74 -7.94 -3.82
C ALA A 228 -8.81 -6.90 -2.70
N LEU A 229 -7.89 -5.92 -2.75
CA LEU A 229 -7.94 -4.72 -1.94
C LEU A 229 -8.53 -3.58 -2.77
N ASN A 230 -9.67 -3.03 -2.39
CA ASN A 230 -10.27 -1.89 -3.06
C ASN A 230 -10.07 -0.60 -2.24
N LEU A 231 -9.37 0.37 -2.82
CA LEU A 231 -9.18 1.70 -2.26
C LEU A 231 -10.33 2.61 -2.72
N LYS A 232 -11.18 3.04 -1.79
CA LYS A 232 -12.21 4.05 -2.08
C LYS A 232 -11.61 5.43 -1.96
N ALA A 233 -11.37 6.06 -3.11
CA ALA A 233 -10.77 7.39 -3.17
C ALA A 233 -11.62 8.40 -2.38
N LYS A 234 -10.95 9.27 -1.60
CA LYS A 234 -11.62 10.32 -0.83
C LYS A 234 -12.19 11.43 -1.74
N HIS A 235 -11.51 11.69 -2.86
CA HIS A 235 -11.88 12.69 -3.86
C HIS A 235 -11.78 12.10 -5.28
N PRO A 236 -12.46 12.68 -6.29
CA PRO A 236 -12.27 12.30 -7.69
C PRO A 236 -10.80 12.50 -8.11
N ILE A 237 -10.12 11.41 -8.47
CA ILE A 237 -8.69 11.42 -8.78
C ILE A 237 -8.49 11.82 -10.24
N LYS A 238 -8.44 13.12 -10.54
CA LYS A 238 -8.08 13.57 -11.89
C LYS A 238 -6.59 13.37 -12.15
N LEU A 239 -5.76 13.85 -11.23
CA LEU A 239 -4.31 13.70 -11.24
C LEU A 239 -3.81 13.84 -9.80
N ASN A 240 -3.04 12.88 -9.32
CA ASN A 240 -2.33 12.91 -8.05
C ASN A 240 -0.87 12.54 -8.29
N GLY A 241 0.03 13.08 -7.48
CA GLY A 241 1.44 12.78 -7.58
C GLY A 241 2.16 12.90 -6.27
N TYR A 242 3.36 12.32 -6.25
CA TYR A 242 4.29 12.36 -5.14
C TYR A 242 5.67 12.64 -5.71
N VAL A 243 6.43 13.51 -5.05
CA VAL A 243 7.83 13.75 -5.36
C VAL A 243 8.61 13.75 -4.06
N GLU A 244 9.71 13.01 -4.04
CA GLU A 244 10.66 12.90 -2.95
C GLU A 244 12.04 13.21 -3.49
N GLY A 245 12.75 14.10 -2.81
CA GLY A 245 14.16 14.37 -3.05
C GLY A 245 14.91 14.28 -1.73
N GLY A 246 16.08 13.65 -1.77
CA GLY A 246 17.00 13.57 -0.64
C GLY A 246 18.43 13.76 -1.11
N GLY A 247 19.20 14.52 -0.35
CA GLY A 247 20.65 14.69 -0.52
C GLY A 247 21.39 14.20 0.73
N GLY A 248 22.64 13.78 0.59
CA GLY A 248 23.47 13.31 1.69
C GLY A 248 24.96 13.60 1.49
N VAL A 249 25.74 13.37 2.54
CA VAL A 249 27.21 13.54 2.55
C VAL A 249 27.85 12.64 1.50
N VAL A 250 28.94 13.07 0.87
CA VAL A 250 29.63 12.34 -0.22
C VAL A 250 28.74 12.24 -1.48
N GLU A 251 28.14 13.37 -1.88
CA GLU A 251 27.36 13.51 -3.12
C GLU A 251 26.24 12.45 -3.27
N ARG A 252 25.63 12.04 -2.15
CA ARG A 252 24.56 11.05 -2.15
C ARG A 252 23.23 11.70 -2.51
N PHE A 253 22.44 11.02 -3.32
CA PHE A 253 21.10 11.47 -3.69
C PHE A 253 20.12 10.30 -3.79
N ASN A 254 18.86 10.62 -3.55
CA ASN A 254 17.70 9.77 -3.78
C ASN A 254 16.57 10.67 -4.32
N GLY A 255 16.00 10.30 -5.45
CA GLY A 255 14.90 10.99 -6.08
C GLY A 255 13.82 9.98 -6.46
N LYS A 256 12.58 10.26 -6.08
CA LYS A 256 11.42 9.46 -6.49
C LYS A 256 10.30 10.39 -6.90
N ALA A 257 9.61 10.04 -7.97
CA ALA A 257 8.42 10.73 -8.40
C ALA A 257 7.37 9.71 -8.84
N SER A 258 6.12 9.92 -8.48
CA SER A 258 5.00 9.16 -9.02
C SER A 258 3.90 10.09 -9.45
N LEU A 259 3.16 9.68 -10.47
CA LEU A 259 1.95 10.34 -10.95
C LEU A 259 0.90 9.29 -11.23
N ILE A 260 -0.34 9.55 -10.84
CA ILE A 260 -1.50 8.68 -11.08
C ILE A 260 -2.65 9.58 -11.50
N GLY A 261 -3.23 9.32 -12.66
CA GLY A 261 -4.40 10.04 -13.17
C GLY A 261 -5.50 9.09 -13.60
N LEU A 262 -6.74 9.42 -13.26
CA LEU A 262 -7.93 8.73 -13.74
C LEU A 262 -8.74 9.70 -14.61
N MET A 263 -8.96 9.33 -15.87
CA MET A 263 -9.65 10.13 -16.88
C MET A 263 -10.77 9.29 -17.50
N GLY A 264 -11.93 9.27 -16.84
CA GLY A 264 -13.10 8.50 -17.28
C GLY A 264 -12.82 6.99 -17.29
N ASP A 265 -12.61 6.47 -18.49
CA ASP A 265 -12.32 5.05 -18.75
C ASP A 265 -10.82 4.76 -18.97
N MET A 266 -9.99 5.78 -18.83
CA MET A 266 -8.53 5.68 -18.88
C MET A 266 -7.94 5.89 -17.49
N SER A 267 -6.87 5.17 -17.21
CA SER A 267 -6.01 5.42 -16.05
C SER A 267 -4.57 5.32 -16.47
N VAL A 268 -3.77 6.27 -16.02
CA VAL A 268 -2.34 6.35 -16.28
C VAL A 268 -1.65 6.38 -14.92
N SER A 269 -0.60 5.60 -14.75
CA SER A 269 0.35 5.83 -13.67
C SER A 269 1.77 5.89 -14.23
N ALA A 270 2.59 6.74 -13.65
CA ALA A 270 4.00 6.85 -13.95
C ALA A 270 4.78 6.84 -12.64
N LEU A 271 5.94 6.21 -12.65
CA LEU A 271 6.87 6.15 -11.53
C LEU A 271 8.28 6.40 -12.07
N ALA A 272 9.02 7.28 -11.43
CA ALA A 272 10.43 7.50 -11.68
C ALA A 272 11.19 7.37 -10.36
N ASN A 273 12.34 6.73 -10.38
CA ASN A 273 13.20 6.56 -9.22
C ASN A 273 14.65 6.61 -9.68
N ALA A 274 15.47 7.46 -9.05
CA ALA A 274 16.89 7.53 -9.30
C ALA A 274 17.64 7.71 -7.98
N ASN A 275 18.66 6.88 -7.72
CA ASN A 275 19.45 7.01 -6.49
C ASN A 275 20.87 6.48 -6.67
N ASN A 276 21.78 6.95 -5.82
CA ASN A 276 23.16 6.45 -5.74
C ASN A 276 23.53 5.87 -4.36
N ILE A 277 22.51 5.48 -3.58
CA ILE A 277 22.63 4.96 -2.20
C ILE A 277 22.45 3.43 -2.13
N GLY A 278 22.39 2.75 -3.28
CA GLY A 278 22.31 1.30 -3.36
C GLY A 278 20.93 0.71 -3.02
N LEU A 279 19.89 1.55 -2.94
CA LEU A 279 18.52 1.06 -2.72
C LEU A 279 17.96 0.43 -4.01
N PRO A 280 17.32 -0.75 -3.94
CA PRO A 280 16.63 -1.34 -5.07
C PRO A 280 15.58 -0.36 -5.64
N THR A 281 15.63 -0.13 -6.94
CA THR A 281 14.64 0.70 -7.64
C THR A 281 13.41 -0.11 -8.05
N PHE A 282 13.53 -1.45 -8.10
CA PHE A 282 12.53 -2.40 -8.57
C PHE A 282 12.53 -3.66 -7.68
N THR A 283 11.38 -4.28 -7.43
CA THR A 283 11.29 -5.46 -6.56
C THR A 283 11.15 -6.76 -7.36
N LEU A 284 11.47 -7.90 -6.74
CA LEU A 284 11.26 -9.22 -7.36
C LEU A 284 9.80 -9.44 -7.75
N SER A 285 8.87 -9.02 -6.90
CA SER A 285 7.44 -9.14 -7.15
C SER A 285 7.01 -8.33 -8.37
N ASP A 286 7.57 -7.12 -8.54
CA ASP A 286 7.30 -6.28 -9.71
C ASP A 286 7.89 -6.91 -10.98
N TYR A 287 9.06 -7.54 -10.88
CA TYR A 287 9.66 -8.30 -11.98
C TYR A 287 8.80 -9.49 -12.38
N LEU A 288 8.38 -10.33 -11.42
CA LEU A 288 7.54 -11.49 -11.70
C LEU A 288 6.17 -11.09 -12.26
N ALA A 289 5.58 -10.01 -11.74
CA ALA A 289 4.29 -9.52 -12.20
C ALA A 289 4.34 -8.92 -13.62
N ASN A 290 5.41 -8.20 -13.95
CA ASN A 290 5.45 -7.38 -15.17
C ASN A 290 6.33 -7.96 -16.28
N VAL A 291 7.43 -8.64 -15.93
CA VAL A 291 8.38 -9.24 -16.90
C VAL A 291 8.08 -10.71 -17.13
N VAL A 292 7.79 -11.48 -16.08
CA VAL A 292 7.52 -12.92 -16.23
C VAL A 292 6.06 -13.20 -16.55
N GLY A 293 5.13 -12.61 -15.80
CA GLY A 293 3.69 -12.89 -15.89
C GLY A 293 3.23 -13.92 -14.86
N LYS A 294 2.16 -13.60 -14.10
CA LYS A 294 1.58 -14.56 -13.14
C LYS A 294 0.93 -15.76 -13.83
N GLU A 295 0.41 -15.60 -15.05
CA GLU A 295 -0.22 -16.71 -15.79
C GLU A 295 0.82 -17.69 -16.36
N ASP A 296 2.01 -17.19 -16.73
CA ASP A 296 3.14 -18.02 -17.18
C ASP A 296 3.70 -18.90 -16.05
N LEU A 297 3.47 -18.50 -14.79
CA LEU A 297 3.83 -19.26 -13.58
C LEU A 297 2.77 -20.27 -13.14
N LEU A 298 1.49 -20.05 -13.50
CA LEU A 298 0.33 -20.83 -13.05
C LEU A 298 -0.25 -21.74 -14.14
N GLY A 299 0.26 -21.67 -15.37
CA GLY A 299 -0.05 -22.61 -16.45
C GLY A 299 0.25 -24.05 -16.02
N GLY A 300 -0.79 -24.86 -15.82
CA GLY A 300 -0.71 -26.23 -15.30
C GLY A 300 -0.01 -27.27 -16.21
N GLY A 301 0.80 -26.83 -17.17
CA GLY A 301 1.65 -27.67 -18.01
C GLY A 301 3.11 -27.29 -17.77
N LYS A 302 3.88 -28.20 -17.16
CA LYS A 302 5.33 -28.10 -16.89
C LYS A 302 5.82 -26.67 -16.63
N VAL A 303 5.84 -26.27 -15.36
CA VAL A 303 6.68 -25.17 -14.89
C VAL A 303 8.07 -25.35 -15.51
N ARG A 304 8.40 -24.53 -16.51
CA ARG A 304 9.77 -24.43 -16.98
C ARG A 304 10.56 -23.96 -15.78
N THR A 305 11.36 -24.84 -15.19
CA THR A 305 12.28 -24.52 -14.09
C THR A 305 13.27 -23.40 -14.48
N SER A 306 13.33 -23.00 -15.75
CA SER A 306 14.04 -21.82 -16.26
C SER A 306 13.33 -20.48 -16.05
N VAL A 307 12.09 -20.42 -15.56
CA VAL A 307 11.38 -19.13 -15.32
C VAL A 307 11.95 -18.35 -14.12
N LEU A 308 12.72 -19.02 -13.25
CA LEU A 308 13.40 -18.41 -12.10
C LEU A 308 14.91 -18.19 -12.31
N SER A 309 15.47 -18.55 -13.47
CA SER A 309 16.85 -18.20 -13.78
C SER A 309 16.90 -16.75 -14.26
N PHE A 310 17.30 -15.83 -13.39
CA PHE A 310 17.56 -14.45 -13.79
C PHE A 310 18.78 -14.41 -14.70
N THR A 311 18.68 -13.64 -15.78
CA THR A 311 19.89 -13.16 -16.46
C THR A 311 20.66 -12.21 -15.53
N PRO A 312 21.99 -12.05 -15.67
CA PRO A 312 22.76 -11.11 -14.85
C PRO A 312 22.19 -9.67 -14.86
N GLU A 313 21.58 -9.26 -15.97
CA GLU A 313 20.83 -8.01 -16.13
C GLU A 313 19.67 -7.92 -15.15
N GLU A 314 18.86 -8.97 -15.07
CA GLU A 314 17.64 -9.04 -14.28
C GLU A 314 17.94 -9.26 -12.80
N GLU A 315 19.01 -10.01 -12.50
CA GLU A 315 19.49 -10.21 -11.13
C GLU A 315 19.88 -8.88 -10.49
N GLN A 316 20.61 -8.02 -11.21
CA GLN A 316 20.97 -6.70 -10.70
C GLN A 316 19.75 -5.82 -10.40
N LEU A 317 18.64 -5.98 -11.11
CA LEU A 317 17.42 -5.19 -10.85
C LEU A 317 16.82 -5.50 -9.48
N VAL A 318 16.95 -6.76 -9.05
CA VAL A 318 16.23 -7.30 -7.90
C VAL A 318 17.16 -7.50 -6.69
N VAL A 319 18.42 -7.81 -6.94
CA VAL A 319 19.43 -8.17 -5.94
C VAL A 319 20.69 -7.35 -6.20
N SER A 320 21.11 -6.58 -5.20
CA SER A 320 22.43 -5.93 -5.23
C SER A 320 23.49 -6.93 -4.74
N PRO A 321 24.55 -7.20 -5.53
CA PRO A 321 25.73 -7.92 -5.05
C PRO A 321 26.34 -7.28 -3.79
N LYS A 322 26.89 -8.10 -2.89
CA LYS A 322 27.45 -7.62 -1.62
C LYS A 322 28.79 -6.89 -1.76
N ASP A 323 29.48 -7.09 -2.87
CA ASP A 323 30.80 -6.53 -3.17
C ASP A 323 30.73 -5.22 -3.97
N GLU A 324 29.57 -4.56 -4.02
CA GLU A 324 29.38 -3.24 -4.60
C GLU A 324 29.59 -2.13 -3.56
N TYR A 325 30.45 -1.16 -3.87
CA TYR A 325 30.68 0.01 -3.01
C TYR A 325 30.05 1.29 -3.58
N ALA A 326 29.71 1.30 -4.87
CA ALA A 326 29.03 2.41 -5.52
C ALA A 326 28.07 1.88 -6.58
N ARG A 327 26.83 2.39 -6.56
CA ARG A 327 25.81 2.04 -7.53
C ARG A 327 24.98 3.27 -7.85
N LEU A 328 24.82 3.56 -9.14
CA LEU A 328 23.86 4.53 -9.66
C LEU A 328 22.75 3.74 -10.33
N SER A 329 21.52 3.91 -9.88
CA SER A 329 20.34 3.23 -10.42
C SER A 329 19.28 4.24 -10.81
N GLY A 330 18.69 4.04 -11.98
CA GLY A 330 17.56 4.80 -12.50
C GLY A 330 16.47 3.86 -13.02
N MET A 331 15.22 4.21 -12.76
CA MET A 331 14.05 3.49 -13.23
C MET A 331 12.95 4.48 -13.63
N GLY A 332 12.29 4.19 -14.75
CA GLY A 332 11.00 4.75 -15.13
C GLY A 332 10.00 3.61 -15.35
N ASN A 333 8.76 3.79 -14.93
CA ASN A 333 7.67 2.89 -15.25
C ASN A 333 6.45 3.72 -15.64
N VAL A 334 5.76 3.32 -16.69
CA VAL A 334 4.52 3.92 -17.17
C VAL A 334 3.50 2.81 -17.36
N ASN A 335 2.39 2.92 -16.67
CA ASN A 335 1.25 2.03 -16.79
C ASN A 335 0.07 2.78 -17.37
N PHE A 336 -0.66 2.09 -18.22
CA PHE A 336 -1.83 2.59 -18.91
C PHE A 336 -2.90 1.51 -18.87
N THR A 337 -4.11 1.86 -18.45
CA THR A 337 -5.28 1.00 -18.57
C THR A 337 -6.38 1.78 -19.26
N TRP A 338 -7.01 1.18 -20.27
CA TRP A 338 -8.12 1.74 -21.02
C TRP A 338 -9.28 0.75 -21.09
N LEU A 339 -10.49 1.25 -20.79
CA LEU A 339 -11.75 0.50 -20.76
C LEU A 339 -12.74 1.09 -21.78
N PRO A 340 -12.45 1.07 -23.09
CA PRO A 340 -13.25 1.77 -24.10
C PRO A 340 -14.69 1.29 -24.23
N ALA A 341 -14.96 0.04 -23.83
CA ALA A 341 -16.27 -0.56 -23.91
C ALA A 341 -16.46 -1.56 -22.77
N LYS A 342 -17.71 -1.85 -22.43
CA LYS A 342 -18.04 -2.86 -21.42
C LYS A 342 -17.46 -4.21 -21.84
N GLY A 343 -16.66 -4.81 -20.97
CA GLY A 343 -16.03 -6.10 -21.21
C GLY A 343 -14.71 -6.05 -21.97
N TYR A 344 -14.30 -4.93 -22.57
CA TYR A 344 -12.98 -4.77 -23.17
C TYR A 344 -12.03 -4.00 -22.24
N ARG A 345 -10.79 -4.49 -22.11
CA ARG A 345 -9.73 -3.88 -21.32
C ARG A 345 -8.41 -4.00 -22.06
N LEU A 346 -7.76 -2.87 -22.25
CA LEU A 346 -6.38 -2.78 -22.71
C LEU A 346 -5.52 -2.30 -21.55
N LYS A 347 -4.49 -3.05 -21.18
CA LYS A 347 -3.44 -2.62 -20.26
C LYS A 347 -2.11 -2.55 -21.02
N SER A 348 -1.32 -1.54 -20.75
CA SER A 348 0.08 -1.46 -21.15
C SER A 348 0.92 -1.10 -19.94
N ASN A 349 2.01 -1.83 -19.72
CA ASN A 349 3.00 -1.56 -18.69
C ASN A 349 4.35 -1.48 -19.38
N THR A 350 5.02 -0.34 -19.26
CA THR A 350 6.36 -0.11 -19.80
C THR A 350 7.31 0.21 -18.66
N ILE A 351 8.44 -0.48 -18.60
CA ILE A 351 9.48 -0.32 -17.60
C ILE A 351 10.78 -0.03 -18.33
N TYR A 352 11.48 1.00 -17.88
CA TYR A 352 12.83 1.35 -18.26
C TYR A 352 13.68 1.31 -17.00
N THR A 353 14.81 0.63 -17.04
CA THR A 353 15.78 0.60 -15.95
C THR A 353 17.18 0.73 -16.53
N GLN A 354 18.02 1.46 -15.81
CA GLN A 354 19.43 1.58 -16.11
C GLN A 354 20.20 1.58 -14.79
N SER A 355 21.26 0.80 -14.71
CA SER A 355 22.14 0.85 -13.56
C SER A 355 23.60 0.73 -13.94
N ALA A 356 24.45 1.38 -13.14
CA ALA A 356 25.89 1.32 -13.23
C ALA A 356 26.45 1.09 -11.83
N ALA A 357 27.19 0.00 -11.63
CA ALA A 357 27.76 -0.38 -10.36
C ALA A 357 29.28 -0.56 -10.45
N ARG A 358 29.95 -0.28 -9.34
CA ARG A 358 31.38 -0.52 -9.14
C ARG A 358 31.57 -1.51 -8.01
N ARG A 359 32.41 -2.50 -8.25
CA ARG A 359 32.69 -3.63 -7.36
C ARG A 359 34.13 -3.62 -6.93
N PHE A 360 34.35 -4.00 -5.68
CA PHE A 360 35.66 -4.28 -5.14
C PHE A 360 35.56 -5.50 -4.23
N TYR A 361 36.42 -6.46 -4.47
CA TYR A 361 36.55 -7.67 -3.68
C TYR A 361 38.01 -7.88 -3.35
N HIS A 362 38.29 -8.23 -2.10
CA HIS A 362 39.61 -8.55 -1.60
C HIS A 362 39.47 -9.81 -0.73
N SER A 363 40.32 -10.81 -0.98
CA SER A 363 40.38 -12.05 -0.22
C SER A 363 41.82 -12.41 0.07
N GLU A 364 42.05 -12.96 1.25
CA GLU A 364 43.33 -13.54 1.67
C GLU A 364 43.05 -14.93 2.23
N ASP A 365 43.45 -15.97 1.49
CA ASP A 365 43.32 -17.36 1.90
C ASP A 365 44.69 -17.88 2.32
N VAL A 366 44.79 -18.39 3.56
CA VAL A 366 46.04 -18.91 4.11
C VAL A 366 45.93 -20.42 4.30
N TYR A 367 46.72 -21.17 3.56
CA TYR A 367 46.78 -22.63 3.64
C TYR A 367 47.95 -23.07 4.50
N GLN A 368 47.65 -23.82 5.58
CA GLN A 368 48.65 -24.45 6.43
C GLN A 368 48.91 -25.87 5.92
N LEU A 369 50.06 -26.09 5.29
CA LEU A 369 50.47 -27.39 4.76
C LEU A 369 51.59 -27.97 5.64
N ALA A 370 51.78 -29.28 5.60
CA ALA A 370 52.86 -29.95 6.34
C ALA A 370 54.27 -29.43 5.96
N GLY A 371 54.42 -28.86 4.75
CA GLY A 371 55.68 -28.28 4.25
C GLY A 371 55.80 -26.76 4.39
N GLY A 372 54.84 -26.07 5.02
CA GLY A 372 54.85 -24.61 5.20
C GLY A 372 53.50 -23.93 4.96
N THR A 373 53.48 -22.62 5.13
CA THR A 373 52.28 -21.80 4.92
C THR A 373 52.29 -21.19 3.52
N VAL A 374 51.18 -21.31 2.80
CA VAL A 374 50.97 -20.64 1.50
C VAL A 374 49.84 -19.63 1.64
N GLY A 375 50.15 -18.36 1.40
CA GLY A 375 49.17 -17.29 1.31
C GLY A 375 48.72 -17.07 -0.12
N LEU A 376 47.43 -16.85 -0.30
CA LEU A 376 46.80 -16.50 -1.56
C LEU A 376 46.02 -15.20 -1.40
N LEU A 377 46.45 -14.17 -2.10
CA LEU A 377 45.78 -12.87 -2.12
C LEU A 377 45.07 -12.70 -3.46
N GLU A 378 43.79 -12.35 -3.42
CA GLU A 378 42.97 -12.09 -4.60
C GLU A 378 42.29 -10.72 -4.48
N GLU A 379 42.55 -9.85 -5.46
CA GLU A 379 41.80 -8.62 -5.67
C GLU A 379 40.94 -8.73 -6.93
N ARG A 380 39.69 -8.26 -6.86
CA ARG A 380 38.85 -8.07 -8.04
C ARG A 380 38.26 -6.67 -8.05
N ARG A 381 38.40 -5.97 -9.17
CA ARG A 381 37.78 -4.69 -9.44
C ARG A 381 36.80 -4.86 -10.58
N GLY A 382 35.58 -4.36 -10.41
CA GLY A 382 34.50 -4.58 -11.37
C GLY A 382 33.76 -3.29 -11.71
N GLN A 383 33.33 -3.17 -12.96
CA GLN A 383 32.29 -2.25 -13.39
C GLN A 383 31.18 -3.05 -14.07
N LEU A 384 29.95 -2.82 -13.65
CA LEU A 384 28.76 -3.45 -14.20
C LEU A 384 27.83 -2.36 -14.72
N GLY A 385 27.27 -2.58 -15.91
CA GLY A 385 26.26 -1.72 -16.49
C GLY A 385 25.11 -2.55 -17.02
N SER A 386 23.89 -2.24 -16.61
CA SER A 386 22.68 -2.90 -17.10
C SER A 386 21.66 -1.89 -17.61
N LEU A 387 20.94 -2.27 -18.65
CA LEU A 387 19.78 -1.57 -19.16
C LEU A 387 18.71 -2.60 -19.52
N LEU A 388 17.50 -2.41 -19.02
CA LEU A 388 16.33 -3.19 -19.42
C LEU A 388 15.20 -2.23 -19.80
N VAL A 389 14.64 -2.46 -20.99
CA VAL A 389 13.34 -1.92 -21.40
C VAL A 389 12.39 -3.09 -21.54
N SER A 390 11.32 -3.12 -20.76
CA SER A 390 10.29 -4.15 -20.82
C SER A 390 8.95 -3.49 -21.08
N GLN A 391 8.22 -3.93 -22.10
CA GLN A 391 6.86 -3.49 -22.37
C GLN A 391 5.94 -4.70 -22.46
N ARG A 392 4.86 -4.66 -21.68
CA ARG A 392 3.79 -5.66 -21.71
C ARG A 392 2.49 -4.98 -22.12
N ILE A 393 1.79 -5.55 -23.09
CA ILE A 393 0.48 -5.12 -23.54
C ILE A 393 -0.47 -6.29 -23.33
N SER A 394 -1.47 -6.11 -22.49
CA SER A 394 -2.48 -7.13 -22.17
C SER A 394 -3.86 -6.64 -22.62
N GLN A 395 -4.45 -7.36 -23.56
CA GLN A 395 -5.80 -7.13 -24.05
C GLN A 395 -6.72 -8.23 -23.52
N ARG A 396 -7.89 -7.83 -23.05
CA ARG A 396 -8.90 -8.76 -22.55
C ARG A 396 -10.26 -8.32 -23.02
N TRP A 397 -11.00 -9.26 -23.59
CA TRP A 397 -12.33 -9.02 -24.13
C TRP A 397 -13.31 -10.09 -23.63
N ILE A 398 -14.33 -9.65 -22.90
CA ILE A 398 -15.38 -10.47 -22.30
C ILE A 398 -16.73 -9.89 -22.75
N PRO A 399 -17.19 -10.24 -23.97
CA PRO A 399 -18.46 -9.74 -24.49
C PRO A 399 -19.68 -10.30 -23.74
N ASN A 400 -19.56 -11.49 -23.14
CA ASN A 400 -20.64 -12.14 -22.38
C ASN A 400 -20.07 -13.08 -21.30
N ALA A 401 -20.97 -13.68 -20.51
CA ALA A 401 -20.61 -14.53 -19.38
C ALA A 401 -19.93 -15.86 -19.75
N HIS A 402 -19.95 -16.27 -21.03
CA HIS A 402 -19.51 -17.58 -21.51
C HIS A 402 -18.33 -17.50 -22.47
N PHE A 403 -17.84 -16.32 -22.81
CA PHE A 403 -16.70 -16.15 -23.71
C PHE A 403 -15.73 -15.11 -23.19
N SER A 404 -14.44 -15.43 -23.22
CA SER A 404 -13.37 -14.47 -23.01
C SER A 404 -12.21 -14.72 -23.97
N LEU A 405 -11.71 -13.64 -24.53
CA LEU A 405 -10.49 -13.61 -25.34
C LEU A 405 -9.43 -12.81 -24.57
N ARG A 406 -8.21 -13.31 -24.61
CA ARG A 406 -7.06 -12.70 -23.97
C ARG A 406 -5.89 -12.71 -24.95
N ALA A 407 -5.20 -11.58 -25.06
CA ALA A 407 -3.96 -11.48 -25.81
C ALA A 407 -2.93 -10.69 -24.98
N ASP A 408 -1.82 -11.33 -24.64
CA ASP A 408 -0.67 -10.69 -23.99
C ASP A 408 0.46 -10.61 -25.00
N THR A 409 1.13 -9.46 -25.05
CA THR A 409 2.32 -9.26 -25.87
C THR A 409 3.39 -8.63 -25.01
N LYS A 410 4.60 -9.15 -25.10
CA LYS A 410 5.75 -8.77 -24.30
C LYS A 410 6.92 -8.43 -25.20
N PHE A 411 7.60 -7.34 -24.91
CA PHE A 411 8.81 -6.89 -25.56
C PHE A 411 9.86 -6.64 -24.50
N ASN A 412 11.01 -7.30 -24.58
CA ASN A 412 12.15 -6.98 -23.72
C ASN A 412 13.37 -6.62 -24.57
N LEU A 413 14.00 -5.49 -24.27
CA LEU A 413 15.33 -5.14 -24.70
C LEU A 413 16.25 -5.13 -23.48
N ARG A 414 17.27 -5.97 -23.48
CA ARG A 414 18.25 -6.08 -22.41
C ARG A 414 19.63 -5.76 -22.94
N GLN A 415 20.41 -5.01 -22.16
CA GLN A 415 21.82 -4.79 -22.41
C GLN A 415 22.60 -4.94 -21.11
N TYR A 416 23.71 -5.68 -21.19
CA TYR A 416 24.67 -5.86 -20.11
C TYR A 416 26.06 -5.50 -20.56
N ARG A 417 26.82 -4.88 -19.68
CA ARG A 417 28.24 -4.64 -19.82
C ARG A 417 28.91 -5.02 -18.51
N THR A 418 29.97 -5.78 -18.60
CA THR A 418 30.81 -6.15 -17.47
C THR A 418 32.27 -5.87 -17.80
N THR A 419 33.00 -5.44 -16.81
CA THR A 419 34.43 -5.15 -16.87
C THR A 419 34.99 -5.59 -15.54
N ILE A 420 35.70 -6.71 -15.51
CA ILE A 420 36.26 -7.30 -14.30
C ILE A 420 37.76 -7.43 -14.51
N ASP A 421 38.53 -6.84 -13.61
CA ASP A 421 39.97 -7.04 -13.49
C ASP A 421 40.20 -7.84 -12.21
N ARG A 422 40.92 -8.95 -12.33
CA ARG A 422 41.22 -9.89 -11.23
C ARG A 422 42.72 -10.07 -11.17
N ASP A 423 43.29 -9.74 -10.02
CA ASP A 423 44.68 -9.98 -9.72
C ASP A 423 44.77 -11.00 -8.58
N ARG A 424 45.52 -12.07 -8.82
CA ARG A 424 45.74 -13.15 -7.86
C ARG A 424 47.24 -13.30 -7.67
N SER A 425 47.69 -13.28 -6.43
CA SER A 425 49.10 -13.43 -6.07
C SER A 425 49.26 -14.46 -4.97
N SER A 426 50.34 -15.23 -5.07
CA SER A 426 50.79 -16.19 -4.06
C SER A 426 52.32 -16.16 -4.03
N SER A 427 52.92 -16.90 -3.10
CA SER A 427 54.37 -17.11 -3.08
C SER A 427 54.91 -17.84 -4.32
N LEU A 428 54.05 -18.49 -5.10
CA LEU A 428 54.44 -19.35 -6.23
C LEU A 428 54.11 -18.73 -7.59
N GLU A 429 53.00 -17.98 -7.68
CA GLU A 429 52.47 -17.47 -8.94
C GLU A 429 51.77 -16.12 -8.78
N GLN A 430 51.85 -15.30 -9.83
CA GLN A 430 51.06 -14.09 -10.02
C GLN A 430 50.26 -14.21 -11.32
N LEU A 431 48.95 -13.94 -11.22
CA LEU A 431 48.00 -14.04 -12.32
C LEU A 431 47.14 -12.78 -12.35
N SER A 432 47.15 -12.07 -13.47
CA SER A 432 46.23 -10.98 -13.77
C SER A 432 45.29 -11.37 -14.90
N VAL A 433 44.00 -11.13 -14.73
CA VAL A 433 42.94 -11.48 -15.68
C VAL A 433 42.04 -10.26 -15.89
N ALA A 434 41.86 -9.86 -17.14
CA ALA A 434 40.85 -8.87 -17.52
C ALA A 434 39.76 -9.53 -18.35
N ASP A 435 38.51 -9.41 -17.89
CA ASP A 435 37.30 -9.89 -18.55
C ASP A 435 36.42 -8.67 -18.88
N ARG A 436 36.09 -8.51 -20.16
CA ARG A 436 35.21 -7.46 -20.68
C ARG A 436 34.08 -8.14 -21.42
N GLY A 437 32.86 -8.08 -20.92
CA GLY A 437 31.70 -8.72 -21.55
C GLY A 437 30.63 -7.70 -21.94
N LYS A 438 29.99 -7.91 -23.09
CA LYS A 438 28.82 -7.16 -23.54
C LYS A 438 27.76 -8.12 -24.09
N ARG A 439 26.54 -8.00 -23.59
CA ARG A 439 25.37 -8.72 -24.09
C ARG A 439 24.28 -7.73 -24.47
N ILE A 440 23.63 -7.97 -25.61
CA ILE A 440 22.37 -7.31 -25.98
C ILE A 440 21.39 -8.41 -26.36
N SER A 441 20.18 -8.40 -25.80
CA SER A 441 19.10 -9.28 -26.23
C SER A 441 17.80 -8.53 -26.48
N LEU A 442 17.07 -9.00 -27.48
CA LEU A 442 15.72 -8.58 -27.84
C LEU A 442 14.82 -9.81 -27.76
N GLU A 443 13.73 -9.70 -27.02
CA GLU A 443 12.74 -10.77 -26.83
C GLU A 443 11.36 -10.23 -27.20
N VAL A 444 10.60 -11.01 -27.95
CA VAL A 444 9.20 -10.78 -28.24
C VAL A 444 8.42 -12.03 -27.88
N GLY A 445 7.47 -11.91 -26.96
CA GLY A 445 6.55 -12.97 -26.58
C GLY A 445 5.11 -12.57 -26.89
N GLN A 446 4.30 -13.49 -27.36
CA GLN A 446 2.87 -13.28 -27.52
C GLN A 446 2.10 -14.52 -27.07
N THR A 447 1.11 -14.31 -26.20
CA THR A 447 0.19 -15.34 -25.76
C THR A 447 -1.22 -14.95 -26.15
N LEU A 448 -1.92 -15.84 -26.83
CA LEU A 448 -3.33 -15.71 -27.18
C LEU A 448 -4.08 -16.83 -26.48
N GLU A 449 -5.16 -16.52 -25.77
CA GLU A 449 -6.02 -17.52 -25.14
C GLU A 449 -7.49 -17.17 -25.35
N VAL A 450 -8.26 -18.18 -25.74
CA VAL A 450 -9.71 -18.12 -25.92
C VAL A 450 -10.34 -19.11 -24.97
N ASN A 451 -11.25 -18.65 -24.13
CA ASN A 451 -12.05 -19.48 -23.26
C ASN A 451 -13.53 -19.35 -23.65
N ARG A 452 -14.20 -20.50 -23.81
CA ARG A 452 -15.63 -20.59 -24.08
C ARG A 452 -16.28 -21.64 -23.20
N GLN A 453 -17.30 -21.25 -22.47
CA GLN A 453 -18.15 -22.19 -21.74
C GLN A 453 -19.17 -22.80 -22.70
N VAL A 454 -19.27 -24.14 -22.69
CA VAL A 454 -20.23 -24.90 -23.50
C VAL A 454 -20.96 -25.86 -22.56
N GLY A 455 -22.24 -25.57 -22.30
CA GLY A 455 -23.02 -26.27 -21.28
C GLY A 455 -22.39 -26.09 -19.89
N THR A 456 -22.14 -27.21 -19.20
CA THR A 456 -21.41 -27.23 -17.93
C THR A 456 -19.90 -27.37 -18.12
N GLY A 457 -19.38 -27.49 -19.35
CA GLY A 457 -17.94 -27.60 -19.63
C GLY A 457 -17.28 -26.28 -20.02
N LEU A 458 -15.95 -26.25 -19.94
CA LEU A 458 -15.09 -25.17 -20.37
C LEU A 458 -14.16 -25.66 -21.48
N PHE A 459 -14.16 -24.95 -22.61
CA PHE A 459 -13.19 -25.12 -23.67
C PHE A 459 -12.19 -23.97 -23.66
N THR A 460 -10.91 -24.30 -23.67
CA THR A 460 -9.79 -23.35 -23.71
C THR A 460 -8.94 -23.67 -24.92
N ALA A 461 -8.65 -22.70 -25.78
CA ALA A 461 -7.67 -22.82 -26.84
C ALA A 461 -6.66 -21.68 -26.71
N GLY A 462 -5.38 -21.98 -26.86
CA GLY A 462 -4.33 -20.99 -26.74
C GLY A 462 -3.15 -21.23 -27.66
N ALA A 463 -2.41 -20.16 -27.90
CA ALA A 463 -1.17 -20.18 -28.64
C ALA A 463 -0.15 -19.27 -27.95
N ASN A 464 1.05 -19.79 -27.75
CA ASN A 464 2.20 -19.08 -27.23
C ASN A 464 3.23 -18.96 -28.35
N PHE A 465 3.74 -17.76 -28.54
CA PHE A 465 4.80 -17.44 -29.47
C PHE A 465 5.92 -16.74 -28.71
N SER A 466 7.16 -17.15 -28.95
CA SER A 466 8.33 -16.56 -28.33
C SER A 466 9.47 -16.47 -29.35
N TRP A 467 10.12 -15.33 -29.36
CA TRP A 467 11.28 -15.04 -30.18
C TRP A 467 12.33 -14.34 -29.33
N GLU A 468 13.57 -14.82 -29.38
CA GLU A 468 14.68 -14.14 -28.73
C GLU A 468 15.89 -14.09 -29.66
N MET A 469 16.45 -12.90 -29.80
CA MET A 469 17.73 -12.69 -30.45
C MET A 469 18.70 -12.09 -29.45
N SER A 470 19.82 -12.77 -29.21
CA SER A 470 20.89 -12.28 -28.34
C SER A 470 22.24 -12.26 -29.05
N ARG A 471 22.99 -11.22 -28.76
CA ARG A 471 24.35 -10.97 -29.23
C ARG A 471 25.24 -10.82 -28.02
N GLN A 472 26.24 -11.69 -27.89
CA GLN A 472 27.21 -11.66 -26.83
C GLN A 472 28.60 -11.49 -27.44
N GLY A 473 29.43 -10.65 -26.84
CA GLY A 473 30.82 -10.51 -27.22
C GLY A 473 31.64 -10.07 -26.02
N GLY A 474 32.92 -10.38 -26.02
CA GLY A 474 33.78 -9.98 -24.94
C GLY A 474 35.24 -10.30 -25.18
N ASP A 475 36.10 -9.54 -24.54
CA ASP A 475 37.54 -9.74 -24.56
C ASP A 475 37.98 -10.33 -23.22
N TYR A 476 38.86 -11.32 -23.27
CA TYR A 476 39.41 -11.96 -22.08
C TYR A 476 40.91 -12.09 -22.24
N SER A 477 41.68 -11.47 -21.35
CA SER A 477 43.15 -11.51 -21.39
C SER A 477 43.71 -11.98 -20.06
N MET A 478 44.77 -12.78 -20.11
CA MET A 478 45.48 -13.28 -18.93
C MET A 478 46.97 -12.99 -19.06
N SER A 479 47.64 -12.70 -17.93
CA SER A 479 49.10 -12.54 -17.87
C SER A 479 49.85 -13.85 -18.05
N THR A 480 49.23 -14.97 -17.68
CA THR A 480 49.81 -16.32 -17.74
C THR A 480 48.73 -17.33 -18.17
N PRO A 481 49.02 -18.23 -19.13
CA PRO A 481 48.09 -19.26 -19.55
C PRO A 481 47.98 -20.36 -18.47
N THR A 482 46.83 -20.47 -17.82
CA THR A 482 46.57 -21.49 -16.79
C THR A 482 45.71 -22.66 -17.29
N LEU A 483 45.30 -22.67 -18.56
CA LEU A 483 44.58 -23.79 -19.18
C LEU A 483 45.57 -24.76 -19.81
N PRO A 484 45.33 -26.09 -19.77
CA PRO A 484 46.18 -27.11 -20.38
C PRO A 484 46.03 -27.17 -21.92
N ILE A 485 45.77 -26.03 -22.55
CA ILE A 485 45.80 -25.89 -24.01
C ILE A 485 47.06 -25.10 -24.33
N ALA A 486 48.19 -25.79 -24.23
CA ALA A 486 49.40 -25.41 -24.94
C ALA A 486 49.12 -25.59 -26.44
N ALA A 487 48.39 -24.65 -27.03
CA ALA A 487 48.55 -24.40 -28.45
C ALA A 487 49.89 -23.67 -28.59
N ASP A 488 50.72 -24.19 -29.47
CA ASP A 488 52.03 -23.71 -29.92
C ASP A 488 51.96 -22.23 -30.38
N LEU A 489 51.76 -21.34 -29.41
CA LEU A 489 51.76 -19.90 -29.60
C LEU A 489 53.21 -19.48 -29.35
N GLY A 490 53.95 -19.34 -30.45
CA GLY A 490 55.33 -18.88 -30.44
C GLY A 490 55.53 -17.64 -29.55
N ALA A 491 56.78 -17.45 -29.12
CA ALA A 491 57.23 -16.60 -28.01
C ALA A 491 56.84 -15.11 -28.02
N ASP A 492 56.01 -14.64 -28.96
CA ASP A 492 55.57 -13.24 -29.11
C ASP A 492 54.08 -12.99 -28.81
N ALA A 493 53.31 -13.98 -28.34
CA ALA A 493 51.89 -13.78 -28.04
C ALA A 493 51.66 -13.12 -26.68
N ALA A 494 51.82 -11.79 -26.60
CA ALA A 494 51.58 -10.99 -25.39
C ALA A 494 50.16 -11.15 -24.77
N HIS A 495 49.21 -11.74 -25.49
CA HIS A 495 47.86 -12.07 -25.00
C HIS A 495 47.33 -13.35 -25.68
N PRO A 496 47.44 -14.54 -25.05
CA PRO A 496 47.22 -15.83 -25.74
C PRO A 496 45.76 -16.14 -26.12
N TYR A 497 44.77 -15.39 -25.60
CA TYR A 497 43.36 -15.66 -25.86
C TYR A 497 42.60 -14.37 -26.22
N ARG A 498 41.83 -14.39 -27.31
CA ARG A 498 40.77 -13.41 -27.62
C ARG A 498 39.52 -14.20 -27.94
N TYR A 499 38.43 -13.98 -27.20
CA TYR A 499 37.16 -14.67 -27.44
C TYR A 499 36.30 -13.87 -28.42
N GLY A 500 35.73 -14.56 -29.40
CA GLY A 500 34.93 -13.94 -30.46
C GLY A 500 33.45 -13.77 -30.08
N TYR A 501 32.78 -12.88 -30.81
CA TYR A 501 31.35 -12.65 -30.77
C TYR A 501 30.53 -13.95 -30.99
N SER A 502 29.60 -14.25 -30.07
CA SER A 502 28.61 -15.32 -30.22
C SER A 502 27.22 -14.72 -30.48
N ARG A 503 26.52 -15.26 -31.49
CA ARG A 503 25.12 -14.93 -31.78
C ARG A 503 24.29 -16.15 -31.40
N ARG A 504 23.40 -16.00 -30.41
CA ARG A 504 22.35 -16.97 -30.12
C ARG A 504 21.05 -16.39 -30.64
N ALA A 505 20.48 -17.04 -31.64
CA ALA A 505 19.17 -16.70 -32.20
C ALA A 505 18.26 -17.91 -32.02
N THR A 506 17.16 -17.72 -31.31
CA THR A 506 16.06 -18.69 -31.20
C THR A 506 15.04 -18.24 -32.24
N PRO A 507 15.04 -18.81 -33.46
CA PRO A 507 14.38 -18.20 -34.59
C PRO A 507 12.87 -18.08 -34.38
N TRP A 508 12.18 -19.11 -33.88
CA TRP A 508 10.75 -19.07 -33.52
C TRP A 508 10.47 -20.26 -32.57
N ASP A 509 10.07 -19.99 -31.33
CA ASP A 509 9.48 -20.98 -30.43
C ASP A 509 7.97 -20.76 -30.41
N TRP A 510 7.18 -21.80 -30.65
CA TRP A 510 5.73 -21.68 -30.54
C TRP A 510 5.09 -22.96 -29.99
N GLU A 511 3.96 -22.76 -29.31
CA GLU A 511 3.15 -23.81 -28.73
C GLU A 511 1.69 -23.47 -28.96
N ALA A 512 0.91 -24.42 -29.47
CA ALA A 512 -0.53 -24.30 -29.57
C ALA A 512 -1.19 -25.43 -28.78
N TYR A 513 -2.26 -25.12 -28.07
CA TYR A 513 -3.00 -26.10 -27.28
C TYR A 513 -4.51 -25.88 -27.35
N ALA A 514 -5.25 -26.97 -27.24
CA ALA A 514 -6.69 -26.98 -27.05
C ALA A 514 -7.01 -27.93 -25.89
N ARG A 515 -7.78 -27.43 -24.92
CA ARG A 515 -8.17 -28.13 -23.72
C ARG A 515 -9.68 -28.07 -23.55
N PHE A 516 -10.25 -29.19 -23.14
CA PHE A 516 -11.64 -29.30 -22.73
C PHE A 516 -11.69 -29.79 -21.28
N ASP A 517 -12.56 -29.19 -20.49
CA ASP A 517 -12.76 -29.48 -19.07
C ASP A 517 -14.26 -29.62 -18.81
N HIS A 518 -14.71 -30.77 -18.34
CA HIS A 518 -16.13 -31.03 -18.14
C HIS A 518 -16.40 -31.69 -16.79
N PRO A 519 -17.33 -31.15 -15.97
CA PRO A 519 -17.64 -31.72 -14.68
C PRO A 519 -18.49 -32.97 -14.89
N ILE A 520 -18.14 -34.06 -14.21
CA ILE A 520 -18.87 -35.33 -14.28
C ILE A 520 -19.62 -35.57 -12.97
N LEU A 521 -18.96 -35.37 -11.83
CA LEU A 521 -19.50 -35.57 -10.47
C LEU A 521 -18.98 -34.47 -9.53
N TRP A 522 -19.43 -34.44 -8.27
CA TRP A 522 -18.99 -33.45 -7.27
C TRP A 522 -17.47 -33.38 -7.20
N GLY A 523 -16.92 -32.28 -7.74
CA GLY A 523 -15.49 -32.01 -7.78
C GLY A 523 -14.68 -32.92 -8.70
N VAL A 524 -15.28 -33.78 -9.53
CA VAL A 524 -14.57 -34.62 -10.51
C VAL A 524 -14.82 -34.12 -11.92
N HIS A 525 -13.74 -33.81 -12.64
CA HIS A 525 -13.79 -33.31 -14.01
C HIS A 525 -13.06 -34.25 -14.96
N ALA A 526 -13.62 -34.46 -16.16
CA ALA A 526 -12.86 -35.00 -17.29
C ALA A 526 -12.14 -33.85 -18.01
N VAL A 527 -10.84 -34.04 -18.20
CA VAL A 527 -9.99 -33.09 -18.90
C VAL A 527 -9.37 -33.78 -20.11
N GLY A 528 -9.54 -33.19 -21.29
CA GLY A 528 -8.83 -33.53 -22.50
C GLY A 528 -7.92 -32.37 -22.91
N GLU A 529 -6.67 -32.62 -23.28
CA GLU A 529 -5.75 -31.61 -23.79
C GLU A 529 -5.01 -32.14 -25.01
N LEU A 530 -4.92 -31.34 -26.06
CA LEU A 530 -4.10 -31.57 -27.24
C LEU A 530 -3.15 -30.39 -27.38
N SER A 531 -1.84 -30.64 -27.37
CA SER A 531 -0.83 -29.61 -27.56
C SER A 531 0.22 -29.99 -28.60
N TYR A 532 0.74 -28.98 -29.30
CA TYR A 532 1.83 -29.09 -30.25
C TYR A 532 2.84 -27.98 -29.97
N GLN A 533 4.13 -28.33 -29.95
CA GLN A 533 5.21 -27.41 -29.61
C GLN A 533 6.39 -27.58 -30.57
N GLN A 534 6.91 -26.47 -31.06
CA GLN A 534 8.15 -26.42 -31.84
C GLN A 534 9.15 -25.50 -31.14
N SER A 535 10.40 -25.97 -31.01
CA SER A 535 11.48 -25.14 -30.51
C SER A 535 12.75 -25.31 -31.33
N THR A 536 13.50 -24.22 -31.50
CA THR A 536 14.73 -24.23 -32.31
C THR A 536 15.85 -23.56 -31.54
N GLU A 537 16.94 -24.29 -31.27
CA GLU A 537 18.11 -23.73 -30.60
C GLU A 537 19.31 -23.65 -31.56
N SER A 538 19.90 -22.46 -31.69
CA SER A 538 21.12 -22.23 -32.47
C SER A 538 22.14 -21.47 -31.62
N GLN A 539 23.31 -22.08 -31.45
CA GLN A 539 24.46 -21.48 -30.76
C GLN A 539 25.67 -21.52 -31.68
N ARG A 540 26.30 -20.35 -31.91
CA ARG A 540 27.58 -20.26 -32.63
C ARG A 540 28.67 -19.79 -31.68
N VAL A 541 29.70 -20.62 -31.48
CA VAL A 541 30.88 -20.31 -30.66
C VAL A 541 32.09 -20.26 -31.58
N TYR A 542 32.83 -19.14 -31.58
CA TYR A 542 34.09 -19.04 -32.31
C TYR A 542 35.26 -19.36 -31.37
N VAL A 543 35.79 -20.57 -31.46
CA VAL A 543 37.09 -20.98 -30.91
C VAL A 543 38.13 -20.79 -32.03
N PRO A 544 39.42 -20.49 -31.76
CA PRO A 544 40.48 -20.37 -32.77
C PRO A 544 40.66 -21.57 -33.74
N ARG A 545 39.95 -22.69 -33.53
CA ARG A 545 39.65 -23.66 -34.58
C ARG A 545 38.15 -23.69 -34.85
N PHE A 546 37.79 -23.42 -36.11
CA PHE A 546 36.44 -23.45 -36.64
C PHE A 546 35.77 -24.79 -36.31
N VAL A 547 34.72 -24.76 -35.49
CA VAL A 547 33.79 -25.89 -35.30
C VAL A 547 32.48 -25.51 -35.97
N ASP A 548 31.98 -26.39 -36.83
CA ASP A 548 30.72 -26.19 -37.55
C ASP A 548 29.54 -26.06 -36.59
N SER A 549 28.77 -25.00 -36.77
CA SER A 549 27.52 -24.76 -36.05
C SER A 549 26.44 -25.73 -36.52
N HIS A 550 25.82 -26.46 -35.59
CA HIS A 550 24.70 -27.33 -35.89
C HIS A 550 23.39 -26.66 -35.44
N GLU A 551 22.45 -26.48 -36.36
CA GLU A 551 21.08 -26.10 -36.03
C GLU A 551 20.34 -27.35 -35.55
N ARG A 552 19.81 -27.34 -34.33
CA ARG A 552 18.97 -28.42 -33.82
C ARG A 552 17.53 -27.96 -33.78
N LEU A 553 16.73 -28.53 -34.68
CA LEU A 553 15.30 -28.34 -34.71
C LEU A 553 14.64 -29.42 -33.85
N LEU A 554 14.08 -29.02 -32.71
CA LEU A 554 13.40 -29.93 -31.79
C LEU A 554 11.90 -29.92 -32.12
N TRP A 555 11.46 -30.94 -32.86
CA TRP A 555 10.05 -31.20 -33.09
C TRP A 555 9.51 -32.00 -31.91
N HIS A 556 8.47 -31.50 -31.25
CA HIS A 556 7.69 -32.32 -30.34
C HIS A 556 6.47 -32.86 -31.08
N SER A 557 6.18 -34.14 -30.87
CA SER A 557 4.95 -34.77 -31.36
C SER A 557 3.72 -34.18 -30.66
N PRO A 558 2.53 -34.28 -31.28
CA PRO A 558 1.27 -33.94 -30.62
C PRO A 558 1.14 -34.71 -29.31
N LYS A 559 0.93 -34.00 -28.21
CA LYS A 559 0.68 -34.59 -26.90
C LYS A 559 -0.82 -34.59 -26.68
N ALA A 560 -1.43 -35.77 -26.74
CA ALA A 560 -2.82 -35.96 -26.34
C ALA A 560 -2.87 -36.43 -24.88
N TYR A 561 -3.68 -35.77 -24.08
CA TYR A 561 -3.90 -36.09 -22.68
C TYR A 561 -5.40 -36.23 -22.43
N ALA A 562 -5.78 -37.29 -21.70
CA ALA A 562 -7.11 -37.46 -21.14
C ALA A 562 -6.95 -37.89 -19.68
N GLY A 563 -7.70 -37.27 -18.77
CA GLY A 563 -7.63 -37.62 -17.34
C GLY A 563 -8.84 -37.16 -16.55
N PHE A 564 -8.95 -37.70 -15.34
CA PHE A 564 -9.93 -37.27 -14.34
C PHE A 564 -9.22 -36.46 -13.26
N MET A 565 -9.77 -35.32 -12.85
CA MET A 565 -9.22 -34.51 -11.77
C MET A 565 -10.25 -34.29 -10.66
N LYS A 566 -9.84 -34.49 -9.40
CA LYS A 566 -10.65 -34.19 -8.21
C LYS A 566 -10.23 -32.84 -7.61
N ASN A 567 -11.18 -31.93 -7.42
CA ASN A 567 -10.98 -30.56 -6.94
C ASN A 567 -10.73 -30.52 -5.41
N LEU A 568 -9.60 -31.08 -4.96
CA LEU A 568 -9.15 -31.09 -3.55
C LEU A 568 -7.67 -30.69 -3.39
N GLY A 569 -7.07 -30.03 -4.39
CA GLY A 569 -5.62 -29.80 -4.45
C GLY A 569 -4.92 -30.84 -5.31
N MET A 570 -3.78 -30.47 -5.90
CA MET A 570 -3.11 -31.17 -7.00
C MET A 570 -2.74 -32.63 -6.70
N LEU A 571 -3.67 -33.57 -6.88
CA LEU A 571 -3.38 -35.00 -7.09
C LEU A 571 -3.65 -35.32 -8.56
N ARG A 572 -2.58 -35.35 -9.35
CA ARG A 572 -2.60 -35.56 -10.79
C ARG A 572 -2.24 -37.02 -11.07
N PHE A 573 -3.24 -37.85 -11.37
CA PHE A 573 -2.99 -39.19 -11.94
C PHE A 573 -3.01 -39.07 -13.46
N SER A 574 -1.91 -39.43 -14.12
CA SER A 574 -1.76 -39.38 -15.57
C SER A 574 -1.47 -40.78 -16.13
N LEU A 575 -2.35 -41.29 -16.98
CA LEU A 575 -2.01 -42.33 -17.95
C LEU A 575 -1.83 -41.61 -19.30
N GLY A 576 -0.62 -41.60 -19.85
CA GLY A 576 -0.33 -40.97 -21.12
C GLY A 576 0.58 -41.86 -21.97
N SER A 577 0.23 -42.04 -23.24
CA SER A 577 1.10 -42.60 -24.27
C SER A 577 1.84 -41.46 -24.97
N TYR A 578 3.17 -41.56 -25.08
CA TYR A 578 4.00 -40.61 -25.81
C TYR A 578 4.63 -41.31 -27.01
N PHE A 579 4.55 -40.70 -28.19
CA PHE A 579 5.28 -41.13 -29.37
C PHE A 579 6.36 -40.10 -29.64
N ALA A 580 7.63 -40.40 -29.37
CA ALA A 580 8.74 -39.53 -29.75
C ALA A 580 9.41 -40.12 -30.99
N TYR A 581 9.40 -39.37 -32.09
CA TYR A 581 10.20 -39.69 -33.28
C TYR A 581 11.39 -38.75 -33.31
N TYR A 582 12.59 -39.30 -33.14
CA TYR A 582 13.85 -38.58 -33.34
C TYR A 582 14.33 -38.89 -34.75
N ARG A 583 14.66 -37.85 -35.53
CA ARG A 583 15.23 -38.00 -36.86
C ARG A 583 16.73 -37.84 -36.82
#